data_AF-A0A8T8K6U0-F1
#
_entry.id   AF-A0A8T8K6U0-F1
#
_cell.length_a   1.000
_cell.length_b   1.000
_cell.length_c   1.000
_cell.angle_alpha   90.00
_cell.angle_beta   90.00
_cell.angle_gamma   90.00
#
_symmetry.space_group_name_H-M   'P 1'
#
loop_
_entity.id
_entity.type
_entity.pdbx_description
1 polymer ?
#
loop_
_entity_poly.entity_id
_entity_poly.type
_entity_poly.pdbx_seq_one_letter_code
_entity_poly.pdbx_strand_id
1 'polypeptide(L)'
;MIMLFGFLLGLTLTLAEPDVRLVAFQITQITLLNISQNELIYATALGLGFFTTLAILRSMVDFPIIYILIPGYGAAIVLSLLTADEFIAKAYDLGAVTTGPMTVPFLIAIGVGIASVLGGRDRLESGFGIMAIGSIGPIVAILLWSLIRGGI
;
A
#
# COMPACT_ATOMS: atom_id res chain seq x y z
N MET A 1 -11.26 -11.80 -12.72
CA MET A 1 -11.71 -10.39 -12.90
C MET A 1 -11.63 -9.56 -11.61
N ILE A 2 -12.17 -10.02 -10.48
CA ILE A 2 -12.13 -9.25 -9.21
C ILE A 2 -10.72 -8.84 -8.76
N MET A 3 -9.72 -9.72 -8.91
CA MET A 3 -8.32 -9.45 -8.55
C MET A 3 -7.69 -8.34 -9.41
N LEU A 4 -7.95 -8.35 -10.71
CA LEU A 4 -7.49 -7.31 -11.64
C LEU A 4 -8.20 -5.98 -11.35
N PHE A 5 -9.49 -6.03 -11.04
CA PHE A 5 -10.23 -4.84 -10.62
C PHE A 5 -9.64 -4.26 -9.33
N GLY A 6 -9.37 -5.08 -8.32
CA GLY A 6 -8.72 -4.66 -7.08
C GLY A 6 -7.34 -4.04 -7.28
N PHE A 7 -6.54 -4.63 -8.19
CA PHE A 7 -5.23 -4.09 -8.57
C PHE A 7 -5.37 -2.68 -9.14
N LEU A 8 -6.23 -2.53 -10.15
CA LEU A 8 -6.47 -1.25 -10.82
C LEU A 8 -7.09 -0.23 -9.87
N LEU A 9 -7.96 -0.66 -8.97
CA LEU A 9 -8.57 0.19 -7.95
C LEU A 9 -7.49 0.71 -6.99
N GLY A 10 -6.62 -0.13 -6.44
CA GLY A 10 -5.52 0.32 -5.58
C GLY A 10 -4.57 1.29 -6.29
N LEU A 11 -4.22 1.00 -7.56
CA LEU A 11 -3.46 1.91 -8.41
C LEU A 11 -4.16 3.27 -8.55
N THR A 12 -5.43 3.26 -8.95
CA THR A 12 -6.19 4.48 -9.24
C THR A 12 -6.47 5.29 -7.99
N LEU A 13 -6.70 4.65 -6.84
CA LEU A 13 -6.88 5.35 -5.55
C LEU A 13 -5.62 6.12 -5.15
N THR A 14 -4.46 5.48 -5.25
CA THR A 14 -3.18 6.17 -4.97
C THR A 14 -2.95 7.33 -5.94
N LEU A 15 -3.31 7.14 -7.22
CA LEU A 15 -3.25 8.20 -8.23
C LEU A 15 -4.35 9.24 -8.07
N ALA A 16 -5.41 9.00 -7.30
CA ALA A 16 -6.48 9.97 -7.03
C ALA A 16 -6.19 10.77 -5.75
N GLU A 17 -5.46 10.18 -4.80
CA GLU A 17 -5.13 10.78 -3.51
C GLU A 17 -4.25 12.04 -3.69
N PRO A 18 -4.75 13.24 -3.34
CA PRO A 18 -3.95 14.47 -3.41
C PRO A 18 -2.81 14.47 -2.41
N ASP A 19 -2.99 13.83 -1.26
CA ASP A 19 -2.01 13.82 -0.18
C ASP A 19 -0.74 13.05 -0.59
N VAL A 20 -0.88 11.96 -1.36
CA VAL A 20 0.28 11.20 -1.90
C VAL A 20 1.11 12.10 -2.81
N ARG A 21 0.46 12.89 -3.66
CA ARG A 21 1.13 13.88 -4.51
C ARG A 21 1.84 14.95 -3.70
N LEU A 22 1.21 15.45 -2.64
CA LEU A 22 1.76 16.49 -1.79
C LEU A 22 3.03 16.00 -1.08
N VAL A 23 2.99 14.81 -0.47
CA VAL A 23 4.16 14.24 0.22
C VAL A 23 5.26 13.87 -0.78
N ALA A 24 4.92 13.29 -1.93
CA ALA A 24 5.91 13.06 -2.98
C ALA A 24 6.58 14.37 -3.44
N PHE A 25 5.81 15.45 -3.60
CA PHE A 25 6.35 16.76 -3.93
C PHE A 25 7.29 17.27 -2.84
N GLN A 26 6.88 17.21 -1.57
CA GLN A 26 7.72 17.61 -0.43
C GLN A 26 9.04 16.84 -0.43
N ILE A 27 9.00 15.51 -0.62
CA ILE A 27 10.20 14.67 -0.73
C ILE A 27 11.11 15.18 -1.85
N THR A 28 10.59 15.44 -3.04
CA THR A 28 11.43 15.94 -4.15
C THR A 28 12.04 17.31 -3.92
N GLN A 29 11.41 18.16 -3.09
CA GLN A 29 11.93 19.50 -2.80
C GLN A 29 13.03 19.49 -1.73
N ILE A 30 12.95 18.56 -0.77
CA ILE A 30 13.91 18.48 0.35
C ILE A 30 15.08 17.55 0.08
N THR A 31 14.96 16.64 -0.89
CA THR A 31 15.98 15.64 -1.18
C THR A 31 17.00 16.18 -2.19
N LEU A 32 18.29 16.00 -1.93
CA LEU A 32 19.38 16.41 -2.83
C LEU A 32 19.57 15.46 -4.03
N LEU A 33 18.94 14.28 -3.99
CA LEU A 33 18.96 13.27 -5.05
C LEU A 33 17.98 13.65 -6.16
N ASN A 34 18.34 13.34 -7.41
CA ASN A 34 17.51 13.57 -8.59
C ASN A 34 16.34 12.56 -8.65
N ILE A 35 15.35 12.72 -7.77
CA ILE A 35 14.16 11.89 -7.65
C ILE A 35 12.97 12.60 -8.30
N SER A 36 12.26 11.92 -9.19
CA SER A 36 11.02 12.45 -9.75
C SER A 36 9.83 12.15 -8.84
N GLN A 37 8.94 13.13 -8.69
CA GLN A 37 7.69 12.98 -7.93
C GLN A 37 6.85 11.82 -8.48
N ASN A 38 6.83 11.66 -9.81
CA ASN A 38 6.05 10.62 -10.47
C ASN A 38 6.60 9.22 -10.17
N GLU A 39 7.90 9.05 -9.97
CA GLU A 39 8.49 7.76 -9.62
C GLU A 39 7.99 7.28 -8.25
N LEU A 40 7.95 8.18 -7.26
CA LEU A 40 7.43 7.88 -5.93
C LEU A 40 5.95 7.55 -5.98
N ILE A 41 5.16 8.33 -6.73
CA ILE A 41 3.72 8.09 -6.88
C ILE A 41 3.46 6.73 -7.53
N TYR A 42 4.14 6.41 -8.64
CA TYR A 42 3.94 5.13 -9.33
C TYR A 42 4.41 3.94 -8.49
N ALA A 43 5.54 4.05 -7.79
CA ALA A 43 6.01 3.00 -6.89
C ALA A 43 4.99 2.74 -5.77
N THR A 44 4.51 3.80 -5.12
CA THR A 44 3.46 3.73 -4.09
C THR A 44 2.19 3.07 -4.63
N ALA A 45 1.75 3.47 -5.83
CA ALA A 45 0.51 3.00 -6.44
C ALA A 45 0.57 1.53 -6.87
N LEU A 46 1.72 1.09 -7.39
CA LEU A 46 1.98 -0.33 -7.68
C LEU A 46 2.00 -1.17 -6.40
N GLY A 47 2.60 -0.64 -5.33
CA GLY A 47 2.60 -1.27 -4.01
C GLY A 47 1.18 -1.49 -3.48
N LEU A 48 0.37 -0.43 -3.45
CA LEU A 48 -1.02 -0.52 -2.99
C LEU A 48 -1.85 -1.46 -3.86
N GLY A 49 -1.73 -1.36 -5.18
CA GLY A 49 -2.43 -2.24 -6.11
C GLY A 49 -2.13 -3.71 -5.85
N PHE A 50 -0.84 -4.06 -5.76
CA PHE A 50 -0.42 -5.45 -5.53
C PHE A 50 -0.93 -6.01 -4.20
N PHE A 51 -0.77 -5.26 -3.11
CA PHE A 51 -1.22 -5.71 -1.79
C PHE A 51 -2.74 -5.72 -1.65
N THR A 52 -3.46 -4.83 -2.34
CA THR A 52 -4.93 -4.89 -2.43
C THR A 52 -5.38 -6.18 -3.12
N THR A 53 -4.71 -6.56 -4.21
CA THR A 53 -4.98 -7.85 -4.88
C THR A 53 -4.70 -9.05 -3.97
N LEU A 54 -3.57 -9.02 -3.24
CA LEU A 54 -3.25 -10.05 -2.25
C LEU A 54 -4.32 -10.12 -1.16
N ALA A 55 -4.82 -8.98 -0.69
CA ALA A 55 -5.84 -8.91 0.34
C ALA A 55 -7.20 -9.46 -0.14
N ILE A 56 -7.57 -9.19 -1.38
CA ILE A 56 -8.75 -9.76 -2.03
C ILE A 56 -8.61 -11.28 -2.16
N LEU A 57 -7.44 -11.76 -2.62
CA LEU A 57 -7.15 -13.19 -2.70
C LEU A 57 -7.27 -13.87 -1.32
N ARG A 58 -6.63 -13.29 -0.29
CA ARG A 58 -6.73 -13.74 1.10
C ARG A 58 -8.17 -13.78 1.57
N SER A 59 -8.94 -12.74 1.26
CA SER A 59 -10.35 -12.68 1.60
C SER A 59 -11.07 -13.85 0.94
N MET A 60 -10.89 -14.11 -0.36
CA MET A 60 -11.55 -15.22 -1.05
C MET A 60 -11.24 -16.60 -0.44
N VAL A 61 -9.99 -16.85 -0.06
CA VAL A 61 -9.52 -18.15 0.47
C VAL A 61 -9.83 -18.33 1.96
N ASP A 62 -10.36 -17.32 2.65
CA ASP A 62 -10.62 -17.34 4.10
C ASP A 62 -9.38 -17.59 4.96
N PHE A 63 -8.22 -17.13 4.47
CA PHE A 63 -6.95 -17.35 5.15
C PHE A 63 -6.76 -16.34 6.29
N PRO A 64 -6.19 -16.67 7.47
CA PRO A 64 -6.10 -15.71 8.57
C PRO A 64 -5.17 -14.52 8.27
N ILE A 65 -5.60 -13.31 8.64
CA ILE A 65 -4.90 -12.06 8.30
C ILE A 65 -3.47 -11.99 8.85
N ILE A 66 -3.27 -12.59 10.02
CA ILE A 66 -2.02 -12.51 10.79
C ILE A 66 -0.84 -13.07 10.00
N TYR A 67 -1.09 -14.08 9.17
CA TYR A 67 -0.09 -14.71 8.31
C TYR A 67 0.32 -13.85 7.11
N ILE A 68 -0.34 -12.71 6.88
CA ILE A 68 0.09 -11.71 5.89
C ILE A 68 0.69 -10.50 6.59
N LEU A 69 0.08 -10.04 7.70
CA LEU A 69 0.55 -8.86 8.42
C LEU A 69 1.92 -9.08 9.07
N ILE A 70 2.13 -10.20 9.78
CA ILE A 70 3.42 -10.48 10.43
C ILE A 70 4.56 -10.51 9.41
N PRO A 71 4.52 -11.33 8.34
CA PRO A 71 5.61 -11.33 7.38
C PRO A 71 5.68 -10.04 6.55
N GLY A 72 4.56 -9.37 6.27
CA GLY A 72 4.56 -8.10 5.55
C GLY A 72 5.28 -6.99 6.30
N TYR A 73 4.94 -6.78 7.58
CA TYR A 73 5.66 -5.82 8.43
C TYR A 73 7.07 -6.30 8.79
N GLY A 74 7.28 -7.62 8.94
CA GLY A 74 8.61 -8.19 9.08
C GLY A 74 9.51 -7.87 7.89
N ALA A 75 8.98 -7.97 6.66
CA ALA A 75 9.68 -7.58 5.45
C ALA A 75 9.95 -6.07 5.42
N ALA A 76 9.00 -5.22 5.82
CA ALA A 76 9.22 -3.78 5.91
C ALA A 76 10.34 -3.43 6.90
N ILE A 77 10.40 -4.10 8.05
CA ILE A 77 11.49 -3.93 9.03
C ILE A 77 12.83 -4.37 8.44
N VAL A 78 12.89 -5.57 7.84
CA VAL A 78 14.14 -6.08 7.23
C VAL A 78 14.62 -5.15 6.12
N LEU A 79 13.71 -4.66 5.26
CA LEU A 79 14.06 -3.70 4.21
C LEU A 79 14.54 -2.37 4.79
N SER A 80 13.93 -1.89 5.87
CA SER A 80 14.36 -0.67 6.56
C SER A 80 15.79 -0.79 7.08
N LEU A 81 16.22 -1.96 7.57
CA LEU A 81 17.60 -2.20 8.01
C LEU A 81 18.62 -2.16 6.86
N LEU A 82 18.17 -2.29 5.61
CA LEU A 82 19.02 -2.28 4.42
C LEU A 82 19.00 -0.92 3.69
N THR A 83 18.10 -0.02 4.08
CA THR A 83 17.86 1.28 3.42
C THR A 83 18.44 2.42 4.26
N ALA A 84 18.88 3.51 3.63
CA ALA A 84 19.36 4.69 4.34
C ALA A 84 18.24 5.38 5.15
N ASP A 85 18.57 5.91 6.34
CA ASP A 85 17.63 6.53 7.29
C ASP A 85 16.70 7.58 6.65
N GLU A 86 17.24 8.35 5.71
CA GLU A 86 16.50 9.39 5.00
C GLU A 86 15.30 8.81 4.20
N PHE A 87 15.44 7.60 3.66
CA PHE A 87 14.38 6.94 2.88
C PHE A 87 13.41 6.14 3.74
N ILE A 88 13.83 5.68 4.92
CA ILE A 88 12.97 4.96 5.85
C ILE A 88 11.79 5.86 6.23
N ALA A 89 12.06 7.07 6.74
CA ALA A 89 11.00 8.00 7.15
C ALA A 89 10.02 8.31 6.00
N LYS A 90 10.56 8.56 4.80
CA LYS A 90 9.77 8.86 3.59
C LYS A 90 8.87 7.69 3.17
N ALA A 91 9.34 6.45 3.30
CA ALA A 91 8.56 5.27 2.97
C ALA A 91 7.35 5.11 3.90
N TYR A 92 7.54 5.35 5.20
CA TYR A 92 6.47 5.29 6.19
C TYR A 92 5.48 6.46 6.05
N ASP A 93 5.95 7.67 5.72
CA ASP A 93 5.07 8.81 5.43
C ASP A 93 4.19 8.56 4.20
N LEU A 94 4.80 8.13 3.08
CA LEU A 94 4.03 7.79 1.87
C LEU A 94 3.06 6.64 2.12
N GLY A 95 3.47 5.63 2.91
CA GLY A 95 2.59 4.55 3.30
C GLY A 95 1.40 5.00 4.14
N ALA A 96 1.63 5.81 5.18
CA ALA A 96 0.57 6.36 6.01
C ALA A 96 -0.41 7.22 5.19
N VAL A 97 0.09 8.00 4.24
CA VAL A 97 -0.73 8.86 3.39
C VAL A 97 -1.68 8.09 2.46
N THR A 98 -1.32 6.86 2.06
CA THR A 98 -2.26 5.98 1.34
C THR A 98 -3.42 5.47 2.20
N THR A 99 -3.44 5.77 3.50
CA THR A 99 -4.64 5.60 4.35
C THR A 99 -5.51 6.87 4.36
N GLY A 100 -5.40 7.67 3.30
CA GLY A 100 -6.11 8.93 3.12
C GLY A 100 -7.64 8.79 2.99
N PRO A 101 -8.33 9.95 3.02
CA PRO A 101 -9.79 10.03 3.01
C PRO A 101 -10.42 9.47 1.73
N MET A 102 -9.67 9.39 0.63
CA MET A 102 -10.15 8.73 -0.60
C MET A 102 -9.87 7.24 -0.56
N THR A 103 -8.67 6.82 -0.15
CA THR A 103 -8.27 5.42 -0.30
C THR A 103 -8.99 4.48 0.69
N VAL A 104 -9.10 4.86 1.96
CA VAL A 104 -9.65 3.98 3.01
C VAL A 104 -11.12 3.61 2.79
N PRO A 105 -12.04 4.56 2.54
CA PRO A 105 -13.46 4.21 2.36
C PRO A 105 -13.69 3.25 1.19
N PHE A 106 -12.94 3.40 0.10
CA PHE A 106 -13.06 2.53 -1.06
C PHE A 106 -12.51 1.13 -0.80
N LEU A 107 -11.38 1.00 -0.10
CA LEU A 107 -10.82 -0.31 0.29
C LEU A 107 -11.74 -1.06 1.27
N ILE A 108 -12.36 -0.34 2.20
CA ILE A 108 -13.36 -0.94 3.11
C ILE A 108 -14.61 -1.34 2.33
N ALA A 109 -15.11 -0.47 1.45
CA ALA A 109 -16.31 -0.73 0.65
C ALA A 109 -16.16 -1.98 -0.22
N ILE A 110 -15.01 -2.18 -0.88
CA ILE A 110 -14.77 -3.40 -1.67
C ILE A 110 -14.70 -4.64 -0.78
N GLY A 111 -14.08 -4.57 0.40
CA GLY A 111 -14.02 -5.70 1.33
C GLY A 111 -15.39 -6.09 1.89
N VAL A 112 -16.22 -5.10 2.23
CA VAL A 112 -17.62 -5.29 2.62
C VAL A 112 -18.43 -5.90 1.46
N GLY A 113 -18.23 -5.43 0.23
CA GLY A 113 -18.88 -5.94 -0.96
C GLY A 113 -18.49 -7.39 -1.30
N ILE A 114 -17.22 -7.74 -1.13
CA ILE A 114 -16.75 -9.12 -1.31
C ILE A 114 -17.36 -10.04 -0.24
N ALA A 115 -17.37 -9.61 1.02
CA ALA A 115 -17.96 -10.39 2.11
C ALA A 115 -19.48 -10.59 1.96
N SER A 116 -20.20 -9.60 1.42
CA SER A 116 -21.64 -9.71 1.21
C SER A 116 -22.02 -10.76 0.16
N VAL A 117 -21.17 -10.94 -0.86
CA VAL A 117 -21.37 -11.94 -1.92
C VAL A 117 -20.94 -13.33 -1.46
N LEU A 118 -19.83 -13.43 -0.72
CA LEU A 118 -19.28 -14.72 -0.29
C LEU A 118 -20.07 -15.35 0.87
N GLY A 119 -20.75 -14.53 1.68
CA GLY A 119 -21.58 -15.01 2.80
C GLY A 119 -20.75 -15.58 3.96
N GLY A 120 -21.34 -15.67 5.16
CA GLY A 120 -20.71 -16.30 6.32
C GLY A 120 -19.49 -15.57 6.90
N ARG A 121 -19.21 -14.34 6.47
CA ARG A 121 -18.05 -13.55 6.90
C ARG A 121 -18.45 -12.24 7.52
N ASP A 122 -17.69 -11.79 8.52
CA ASP A 122 -17.85 -10.47 9.07
C ASP A 122 -17.45 -9.41 8.02
N ARG A 123 -18.39 -8.52 7.72
CA ARG A 123 -18.22 -7.51 6.67
C ARG A 123 -17.21 -6.45 7.07
N LEU A 124 -17.19 -6.06 8.34
CA LEU A 124 -16.28 -5.06 8.86
C LEU A 124 -14.86 -5.63 8.91
N GLU A 125 -14.69 -6.85 9.41
CA GLU A 125 -13.40 -7.53 9.44
C GLU A 125 -12.81 -7.69 8.04
N SER A 126 -13.64 -8.05 7.05
CA SER A 126 -13.20 -8.13 5.64
C SER A 126 -12.76 -6.76 5.10
N GLY A 127 -13.54 -5.70 5.34
CA GLY A 127 -13.20 -4.33 4.92
C GLY A 127 -11.90 -3.82 5.54
N PHE A 128 -11.80 -3.89 6.87
CA PHE A 128 -10.58 -3.50 7.58
C PHE A 128 -9.39 -4.39 7.24
N GLY A 129 -9.62 -5.67 6.95
CA GLY A 129 -8.58 -6.59 6.55
C GLY A 129 -7.95 -6.25 5.20
N ILE A 130 -8.76 -5.80 4.24
CA ILE A 130 -8.25 -5.32 2.95
C ILE A 130 -7.44 -4.04 3.14
N MET A 131 -7.95 -3.09 3.91
CA MET A 131 -7.24 -1.84 4.21
C MET A 131 -5.89 -2.10 4.91
N ALA A 132 -5.88 -2.95 5.93
CA ALA A 132 -4.69 -3.27 6.71
C ALA A 132 -3.60 -3.90 5.84
N ILE A 133 -3.93 -4.90 5.01
CA ILE A 133 -2.96 -5.51 4.08
C ILE A 133 -2.52 -4.51 3.02
N GLY A 134 -3.44 -3.72 2.46
CA GLY A 134 -3.15 -2.69 1.46
C GLY A 134 -2.09 -1.70 1.91
N SER A 135 -2.17 -1.24 3.17
CA SER A 135 -1.24 -0.23 3.74
C SER A 135 0.24 -0.66 3.76
N ILE A 136 0.51 -1.98 3.77
CA ILE A 136 1.89 -2.50 3.75
C ILE A 136 2.56 -2.25 2.39
N GLY A 137 1.77 -2.30 1.32
CA GLY A 137 2.28 -2.28 -0.05
C GLY A 137 3.10 -1.04 -0.39
N PRO A 138 2.58 0.18 -0.17
CA PRO A 138 3.30 1.44 -0.34
C PRO A 138 4.65 1.50 0.40
N ILE A 139 4.69 1.07 1.67
CA ILE A 139 5.90 1.10 2.50
C ILE A 139 6.97 0.20 1.86
N VAL A 140 6.60 -1.05 1.59
CA VAL A 140 7.50 -2.04 0.99
C VAL A 140 7.95 -1.60 -0.40
N ALA A 141 7.04 -1.01 -1.20
CA ALA A 141 7.36 -0.54 -2.54
C ALA A 141 8.39 0.59 -2.54
N ILE A 142 8.27 1.56 -1.63
CA ILE A 142 9.24 2.68 -1.55
C ILE A 142 10.59 2.20 -1.01
N LEU A 143 10.61 1.33 0.00
CA LEU A 143 11.85 0.75 0.51
C LEU A 143 12.59 -0.04 -0.59
N LEU A 144 11.88 -0.90 -1.33
CA LEU A 144 12.45 -1.64 -2.46
C LEU A 144 12.92 -0.71 -3.57
N TRP A 145 12.12 0.29 -3.92
CA TRP A 145 12.48 1.28 -4.94
C TRP A 145 13.76 2.05 -4.56
N SER A 146 13.92 2.41 -3.29
CA SER A 146 15.12 3.08 -2.78
C SER A 146 16.36 2.20 -2.92
N LEU A 147 16.28 0.93 -2.53
CA LEU A 147 17.36 -0.04 -2.68
C LEU A 147 17.79 -0.23 -4.14
N ILE A 148 16.82 -0.35 -5.06
CA ILE A 148 17.08 -0.53 -6.50
C ILE A 148 17.77 0.71 -7.09
N ARG A 149 17.42 1.91 -6.62
CA ARG A 149 18.02 3.15 -7.09
C ARG A 149 19.43 3.40 -6.52
N GLY A 150 19.91 2.54 -5.61
CA GLY A 150 21.20 2.71 -4.95
C GLY A 150 21.17 3.72 -3.80
N GLY A 151 20.01 3.93 -3.17
CA GLY A 151 19.85 4.73 -1.95
C GLY A 151 20.36 4.01 -0.70
N ILE A 152 21.65 3.69 -0.68
CA ILE A 152 22.44 3.34 0.52
C ILE A 152 23.17 4.59 0.99
#